data_AF-A0A2E7SF87-F1
#
_entry.id   AF-A0A2E7SF87-F1
#
_cell.length_a   1.000
_cell.length_b   1.000
_cell.length_c   1.000
_cell.angle_alpha   90.00
_cell.angle_beta   90.00
_cell.angle_gamma   90.00
#
_symmetry.space_group_name_H-M   'P 1'
#
loop_
_entity.id
_entity.type
_entity.pdbx_description
1 polymer ?
#
loop_
_entity_poly.entity_id
_entity_poly.type
_entity_poly.pdbx_seq_one_letter_code
_entity_poly.pdbx_strand_id
1 'polypeptide(L)'
;MIMLMQGTLERTYWAFLLFGVLLIPLLYFIWKQIKNPNNDPVKVIVRWVITLMAVFFVFYGPAQSGGGIGLIFVLLLMIPCLVLIGLMWAPAIGNWVASPITNAMTGDSRESYNKPEYGIAIARRKRGRYVEAIEAIDVQLAKYPGNLDGLMLKATIEAENLGDLSAAAATIQETLSDQGQLNYRLPVALNKMAEWQLTIAGDSDAARRTLQQIRTAQPNSQAAQLAAQRLASLDSSEESESAVVDFNESYQKLVEESAQKDDFTSPLELPKAIELNQQQAHEKAFQTCLSRVETHPDSINNREELAALYLGEGKEPAMALKQYEYLLALPGTTIHQKTAWLNKIADIQLKSGESYETISSTLEQIIALDPRAAPAARAQQRISYLPIELRSANRKTKRLKLGSYDDELGLNS
;
A
#
# COMPACT_ATOMS: atom_id res chain seq x y z
N MET A 1 75.65 23.19 -38.61
CA MET A 1 75.31 23.59 -37.22
C MET A 1 73.87 24.11 -37.09
N ILE A 2 73.31 24.80 -38.10
CA ILE A 2 71.95 25.39 -38.05
C ILE A 2 70.82 24.34 -38.16
N MET A 3 70.97 23.27 -38.94
CA MET A 3 69.94 22.21 -39.07
C MET A 3 69.75 21.33 -37.81
N LEU A 4 70.74 21.23 -36.92
CA LEU A 4 70.60 20.47 -35.66
C LEU A 4 69.88 21.27 -34.56
N MET A 5 69.87 22.61 -34.64
CA MET A 5 69.12 23.45 -33.69
C MET A 5 67.62 23.51 -34.00
N GLN A 6 67.19 23.41 -35.27
CA GLN A 6 65.77 23.47 -35.62
C GLN A 6 64.98 22.23 -35.16
N GLY A 7 65.54 21.02 -35.34
CA GLY A 7 64.88 19.78 -34.89
C GLY A 7 64.81 19.61 -33.38
N THR A 8 65.69 20.26 -32.62
CA THR A 8 65.64 20.26 -31.15
C THR A 8 64.60 21.26 -30.61
N LEU A 9 64.48 22.43 -31.23
CA LEU A 9 63.46 23.43 -30.91
C LEU A 9 62.02 22.95 -31.16
N GLU A 10 61.75 22.28 -32.29
CA GLU A 10 60.42 21.73 -32.57
C GLU A 10 60.03 20.60 -31.58
N ARG A 11 60.95 19.70 -31.21
CA ARG A 11 60.69 18.67 -30.20
C ARG A 11 60.40 19.27 -28.83
N THR A 12 61.10 20.33 -28.44
CA THR A 12 60.82 21.02 -27.17
C THR A 12 59.47 21.75 -27.20
N TYR A 13 59.07 22.31 -28.35
CA TYR A 13 57.80 23.00 -28.50
C TYR A 13 56.61 22.03 -28.41
N TRP A 14 56.67 20.89 -29.11
CA TRP A 14 55.65 19.85 -29.02
C TRP A 14 55.57 19.18 -27.64
N ALA A 15 56.71 18.99 -26.97
CA ALA A 15 56.74 18.51 -25.60
C ALA A 15 56.07 19.51 -24.64
N PHE A 16 56.36 20.80 -24.78
CA PHE A 16 55.76 21.85 -23.95
C PHE A 16 54.25 21.98 -24.18
N LEU A 17 53.79 21.85 -25.44
CA LEU A 17 52.36 21.87 -25.79
C LEU A 17 51.62 20.64 -25.25
N LEU A 18 52.18 19.43 -25.38
CA LEU A 18 51.58 18.20 -24.87
C LEU A 18 51.54 18.17 -23.33
N PHE A 19 52.62 18.57 -22.66
CA PHE A 19 52.64 18.64 -21.20
C PHE A 19 51.74 19.76 -20.66
N GLY A 20 51.73 20.94 -21.30
CA GLY A 20 50.87 22.06 -20.92
C GLY A 20 49.38 21.73 -21.05
N VAL A 21 48.98 21.07 -22.13
CA VAL A 21 47.58 20.66 -22.36
C VAL A 21 47.12 19.57 -21.39
N LEU A 22 48.01 18.67 -20.94
CA LEU A 22 47.69 17.65 -19.94
C LEU A 22 47.66 18.20 -18.49
N LEU A 23 48.35 19.30 -18.23
CA LEU A 23 48.44 19.89 -16.89
C LEU A 23 47.16 20.64 -16.50
N ILE A 24 46.47 21.25 -17.47
CA ILE A 24 45.19 21.94 -17.26
C ILE A 24 44.07 21.01 -16.73
N PRO A 25 43.76 19.86 -17.37
CA PRO A 25 42.73 18.94 -16.87
C PRO A 25 43.14 18.28 -15.55
N LEU A 26 44.44 18.05 -15.33
CA LEU A 26 44.96 17.52 -14.07
C LEU A 26 44.69 18.50 -12.91
N LEU A 27 45.04 19.78 -13.08
CA LEU A 27 44.77 20.82 -12.09
C LEU A 27 43.27 21.01 -11.84
N TYR A 28 42.45 20.98 -12.89
CA TYR A 28 40.99 21.04 -12.76
C TYR A 28 40.45 19.87 -11.94
N PHE A 29 40.96 18.65 -12.16
CA PHE A 29 40.53 17.46 -11.45
C PHE A 29 40.95 17.49 -9.97
N ILE A 30 42.17 17.95 -9.67
CA ILE A 30 42.64 18.18 -8.30
C ILE A 30 41.77 19.23 -7.60
N TRP A 31 41.50 20.36 -8.27
CA TRP A 31 40.64 21.42 -7.74
C TRP A 31 39.22 20.92 -7.45
N LYS A 32 38.64 20.13 -8.36
CA LYS A 32 37.32 19.51 -8.19
C LYS A 32 37.29 18.54 -7.00
N GLN A 33 38.36 17.80 -6.75
CA GLN A 33 38.44 16.90 -5.59
C GLN A 33 38.61 17.63 -4.25
N ILE A 34 39.35 18.75 -4.23
CA ILE A 34 39.57 19.56 -3.02
C ILE A 34 38.30 20.33 -2.65
N LYS A 35 37.55 20.83 -3.63
CA LYS A 35 36.29 21.55 -3.41
C LYS A 35 35.12 20.62 -3.03
N ASN A 36 35.32 19.31 -3.04
CA ASN A 36 34.30 18.33 -2.65
C ASN A 36 34.25 18.25 -1.10
N PRO A 37 33.14 18.66 -0.45
CA PRO A 37 33.04 18.79 1.01
C PRO A 37 33.23 17.47 1.79
N ASN A 38 33.12 16.32 1.12
CA ASN A 38 33.28 15.00 1.73
C ASN A 38 34.73 14.51 1.79
N ASN A 39 35.64 15.18 1.07
CA ASN A 39 37.05 14.83 1.10
C ASN A 39 37.76 15.75 2.08
N ASP A 40 38.52 15.16 3.01
CA ASP A 40 39.47 15.93 3.81
C ASP A 40 40.51 16.57 2.85
N PRO A 41 40.53 17.91 2.72
CA PRO A 41 41.34 18.59 1.73
C PRO A 41 42.83 18.27 1.92
N VAL A 42 43.26 18.06 3.16
CA VAL A 42 44.65 17.71 3.49
C VAL A 42 45.00 16.33 2.95
N LYS A 43 44.12 15.33 3.12
CA LYS A 43 44.36 13.96 2.63
C LYS A 43 44.41 13.89 1.11
N VAL A 44 43.56 14.65 0.42
CA VAL A 44 43.58 14.73 -1.05
C VAL A 44 44.87 15.37 -1.55
N ILE A 45 45.30 16.48 -0.95
CA ILE A 45 46.55 17.16 -1.30
C ILE A 45 47.74 16.21 -1.09
N VAL A 46 47.83 15.53 0.07
CA VAL A 46 48.92 14.59 0.37
C VAL A 46 48.98 13.45 -0.66
N ARG A 47 47.84 12.86 -1.03
CA ARG A 47 47.78 11.79 -2.05
C ARG A 47 48.31 12.26 -3.40
N TRP A 48 47.91 13.45 -3.85
CA TRP A 48 48.37 14.02 -5.12
C TRP A 48 49.86 14.38 -5.12
N VAL A 49 50.37 14.93 -4.01
CA VAL A 49 51.80 15.22 -3.83
C VAL A 49 52.63 13.94 -3.90
N ILE A 50 52.23 12.88 -3.21
CA ILE A 50 52.93 11.58 -3.25
C ILE A 50 52.94 11.01 -4.67
N THR A 51 51.80 11.08 -5.39
CA THR A 51 51.76 10.61 -6.78
C THR A 51 52.62 11.43 -7.73
N LEU A 52 52.62 12.76 -7.61
CA LEU A 52 53.45 13.62 -8.46
C LEU A 52 54.94 13.41 -8.18
N MET A 53 55.32 13.23 -6.92
CA MET A 53 56.69 12.92 -6.51
C MET A 53 57.14 11.57 -7.07
N ALA A 54 56.29 10.54 -6.99
CA ALA A 54 56.59 9.23 -7.55
C ALA A 54 56.71 9.26 -9.07
N VAL A 55 55.77 9.93 -9.76
CA VAL A 55 55.83 10.13 -11.23
C VAL A 55 57.10 10.89 -11.62
N PHE A 56 57.50 11.91 -10.88
CA PHE A 56 58.78 12.60 -11.11
C PHE A 56 59.97 11.65 -11.00
N PHE A 57 60.01 10.80 -9.97
CA PHE A 57 61.06 9.80 -9.77
C PHE A 57 61.09 8.76 -10.91
N VAL A 58 59.92 8.38 -11.42
CA VAL A 58 59.74 7.47 -12.56
C VAL A 58 60.40 8.00 -13.83
N PHE A 59 60.20 9.28 -14.13
CA PHE A 59 60.71 9.89 -15.36
C PHE A 59 62.18 10.35 -15.24
N TYR A 60 62.60 10.78 -14.05
CA TYR A 60 63.94 11.32 -13.84
C TYR A 60 64.99 10.23 -13.57
N GLY A 61 64.63 9.13 -12.91
CA GLY A 61 65.54 8.04 -12.56
C GLY A 61 66.28 7.40 -13.76
N PRO A 62 65.57 7.02 -14.85
CA PRO A 62 66.20 6.45 -16.04
C PRO A 62 67.09 7.43 -16.80
N ALA A 63 66.76 8.73 -16.77
CA ALA A 63 67.51 9.77 -17.45
C ALA A 63 68.89 10.04 -16.84
N GLN A 64 69.08 9.68 -15.56
CA GLN A 64 70.32 9.91 -14.82
C GLN A 64 71.17 8.64 -14.66
N SER A 65 70.58 7.45 -14.82
CA SER A 65 71.32 6.20 -14.87
C SER A 65 71.94 6.02 -16.26
N GLY A 66 73.24 6.28 -16.41
CA GLY A 66 74.00 6.17 -17.67
C GLY A 66 74.15 4.75 -18.26
N GLY A 67 73.13 3.89 -18.14
CA GLY A 67 73.11 2.50 -18.59
C GLY A 67 73.65 1.49 -17.57
N GLY A 68 73.23 0.22 -17.68
CA GLY A 68 73.74 -0.90 -16.87
C GLY A 68 73.02 -1.12 -15.53
N ILE A 69 73.79 -1.47 -14.47
CA ILE A 69 73.28 -1.85 -13.13
C ILE A 69 72.40 -0.76 -12.49
N GLY A 70 72.64 0.52 -12.82
CA GLY A 70 71.81 1.63 -12.35
C GLY A 70 70.35 1.55 -12.82
N LEU A 71 70.09 1.06 -14.02
CA LEU A 71 68.71 0.85 -14.51
C LEU A 71 68.00 -0.27 -13.75
N ILE A 72 68.74 -1.31 -13.36
CA ILE A 72 68.19 -2.43 -12.57
C ILE A 72 67.78 -1.94 -11.18
N PHE A 73 68.61 -1.09 -10.55
CA PHE A 73 68.30 -0.52 -9.24
C PHE A 73 67.10 0.44 -9.29
N VAL A 74 67.01 1.27 -10.34
CA VAL A 74 65.84 2.13 -10.58
C VAL A 74 64.59 1.26 -10.78
N LEU A 75 64.65 0.21 -11.60
CA LEU A 75 63.52 -0.69 -11.82
C LEU A 75 63.06 -1.39 -10.53
N LEU A 76 64.00 -1.83 -9.70
CA LEU A 76 63.71 -2.51 -8.42
C LEU A 76 62.99 -1.60 -7.42
N LEU A 77 63.33 -0.31 -7.36
CA LEU A 77 62.67 0.67 -6.49
C LEU A 77 61.32 1.16 -7.04
N MET A 78 61.19 1.14 -8.36
CA MET A 78 60.01 1.65 -9.06
C MET A 78 58.78 0.76 -8.91
N ILE A 79 58.97 -0.55 -9.10
CA ILE A 79 57.89 -1.53 -9.01
C ILE A 79 57.10 -1.42 -7.69
N PRO A 80 57.73 -1.45 -6.49
CA PRO A 80 56.98 -1.34 -5.24
C PRO A 80 56.31 0.02 -5.06
N CYS A 81 56.90 1.11 -5.58
CA CYS A 81 56.30 2.44 -5.55
C CYS A 81 55.00 2.49 -6.36
N LEU A 82 55.00 1.89 -7.57
CA LEU A 82 53.78 1.77 -8.40
C LEU A 82 52.72 0.90 -7.73
N VAL A 83 53.10 -0.21 -7.09
CA VAL A 83 52.14 -1.08 -6.36
C VAL A 83 51.50 -0.33 -5.19
N LEU A 84 52.28 0.42 -4.41
CA LEU A 84 51.76 1.21 -3.28
C LEU A 84 50.80 2.30 -3.75
N ILE A 85 51.10 2.97 -4.86
CA ILE A 85 50.21 3.96 -5.48
C ILE A 85 48.92 3.29 -5.97
N GLY A 86 49.04 2.12 -6.60
CA GLY A 86 47.88 1.32 -7.04
C GLY A 86 46.97 0.96 -5.86
N LEU A 87 47.53 0.48 -4.76
CA LEU A 87 46.78 0.16 -3.54
C LEU A 87 46.15 1.41 -2.88
N MET A 88 46.85 2.55 -2.91
CA MET A 88 46.35 3.81 -2.36
C MET A 88 45.16 4.35 -3.15
N TRP A 89 45.16 4.21 -4.48
CA TRP A 89 44.08 4.66 -5.36
C TRP A 89 42.98 3.61 -5.59
N ALA A 90 43.23 2.32 -5.32
CA ALA A 90 42.25 1.25 -5.47
C ALA A 90 40.86 1.55 -4.88
N PRO A 91 40.71 2.01 -3.61
CA PRO A 91 39.39 2.33 -3.07
C PRO A 91 38.74 3.55 -3.75
N ALA A 92 39.53 4.53 -4.22
CA ALA A 92 39.00 5.70 -4.91
C ALA A 92 38.51 5.35 -6.33
N ILE A 93 39.29 4.57 -7.07
CA ILE A 93 38.93 4.09 -8.42
C ILE A 93 37.72 3.16 -8.35
N GLY A 94 37.70 2.24 -7.37
CA GLY A 94 36.55 1.35 -7.13
C GLY A 94 35.26 2.13 -6.90
N ASN A 95 35.31 3.18 -6.07
CA ASN A 95 34.16 4.05 -5.85
C ASN A 95 33.76 4.83 -7.11
N TRP A 96 34.68 5.28 -7.96
CA TRP A 96 34.31 5.99 -9.19
C TRP A 96 33.61 5.09 -10.21
N VAL A 97 34.04 3.83 -10.32
CA VAL A 97 33.44 2.87 -11.24
C VAL A 97 32.12 2.31 -10.70
N ALA A 98 32.05 2.01 -9.40
CA ALA A 98 30.88 1.39 -8.80
C ALA A 98 29.77 2.40 -8.47
N SER A 99 30.10 3.61 -8.00
CA SER A 99 29.10 4.58 -7.53
C SER A 99 28.02 4.97 -8.54
N PRO A 100 28.24 5.16 -9.86
CA PRO A 100 27.13 5.46 -10.78
C PRO A 100 26.15 4.29 -10.91
N ILE A 101 26.64 3.03 -10.84
CA ILE A 101 25.80 1.83 -10.92
C ILE A 101 25.05 1.62 -9.60
N THR A 102 25.77 1.71 -8.47
CA THR A 102 25.17 1.56 -7.15
C THR A 102 24.16 2.67 -6.87
N ASN A 103 24.48 3.93 -7.15
CA ASN A 103 23.56 5.05 -6.95
C ASN A 103 22.30 4.96 -7.83
N ALA A 104 22.42 4.41 -9.05
CA ALA A 104 21.26 4.15 -9.90
C ALA A 104 20.35 3.03 -9.35
N MET A 105 20.92 2.04 -8.67
CA MET A 105 20.18 0.90 -8.10
C MET A 105 19.62 1.16 -6.70
N THR A 106 20.38 1.82 -5.82
CA THR A 106 20.04 2.00 -4.40
C THR A 106 19.62 3.43 -4.05
N GLY A 107 19.60 4.34 -5.02
CA GLY A 107 19.53 5.78 -4.76
C GLY A 107 20.87 6.33 -4.27
N ASP A 108 21.08 7.64 -4.43
CA ASP A 108 22.31 8.28 -3.96
C ASP A 108 22.34 8.33 -2.42
N SER A 109 23.09 7.41 -1.82
CA SER A 109 23.34 7.39 -0.37
C SER A 109 24.00 8.66 0.18
N ARG A 110 24.41 9.61 -0.69
CA ARG A 110 25.07 10.87 -0.35
C ARG A 110 24.11 12.05 -0.23
N GLU A 111 22.91 11.95 -0.81
CA GLU A 111 21.83 12.85 -0.46
C GLU A 111 21.18 12.28 0.80
N SER A 112 21.66 12.71 1.96
CA SER A 112 20.85 12.63 3.18
C SER A 112 19.58 13.41 2.88
N TYR A 113 18.53 12.74 2.40
CA TYR A 113 17.20 13.31 2.32
C TYR A 113 16.94 13.95 3.68
N ASN A 114 16.64 15.25 3.69
CA ASN A 114 16.31 16.02 4.89
C ASN A 114 14.93 15.58 5.40
N LYS A 115 14.79 14.30 5.71
CA LYS A 115 13.61 13.63 6.23
C LYS A 115 13.93 13.18 7.64
N PRO A 116 12.98 13.28 8.57
CA PRO A 116 13.21 12.83 9.94
C PRO A 116 13.50 11.32 9.96
N GLU A 117 14.59 10.95 10.61
CA GLU A 117 15.01 9.56 10.75
C GLU A 117 14.59 9.00 12.11
N TYR A 118 13.57 8.14 12.13
CA TYR A 118 13.09 7.47 13.33
C TYR A 118 13.70 6.09 13.58
N GLY A 119 14.76 5.72 12.84
CA GLY A 119 15.40 4.40 12.95
C GLY A 119 15.89 4.08 14.37
N ILE A 120 16.46 5.07 15.07
CA ILE A 120 16.91 4.93 16.46
C ILE A 120 15.72 4.66 17.39
N ALA A 121 14.62 5.42 17.24
CA ALA A 121 13.41 5.24 18.03
C ALA A 121 12.79 3.86 17.81
N ILE A 122 12.67 3.41 16.56
CA ILE A 122 12.15 2.09 16.22
C ILE A 122 13.03 0.98 16.82
N ALA A 123 14.36 1.13 16.77
CA ALA A 123 15.28 0.17 17.38
C ALA A 123 15.12 0.12 18.91
N ARG A 124 14.89 1.25 19.57
CA ARG A 124 14.62 1.32 21.02
C ARG A 124 13.28 0.70 21.38
N ARG A 125 12.21 1.00 20.62
CA ARG A 125 10.88 0.37 20.76
C ARG A 125 10.98 -1.15 20.67
N LYS A 126 11.68 -1.68 19.66
CA LYS A 126 11.89 -3.13 19.48
C LYS A 126 12.69 -3.79 20.61
N ARG A 127 13.50 -3.02 21.34
CA ARG A 127 14.26 -3.49 22.51
C ARG A 127 13.48 -3.34 23.83
N GLY A 128 12.21 -2.95 23.78
CA GLY A 128 11.37 -2.73 24.97
C GLY A 128 11.67 -1.44 25.73
N ARG A 129 12.53 -0.56 25.20
CA ARG A 129 12.90 0.71 25.84
C ARG A 129 12.02 1.82 25.31
N TYR A 130 10.77 1.84 25.76
CA TYR A 130 9.72 2.70 25.22
C TYR A 130 9.90 4.18 25.56
N VAL A 131 10.27 4.50 26.80
CA VAL A 131 10.55 5.89 27.23
C VAL A 131 11.72 6.47 26.42
N GLU A 132 12.83 5.74 26.31
CA GLU A 132 13.97 6.16 25.48
C GLU A 132 13.61 6.27 23.99
N ALA A 133 12.63 5.49 23.51
CA ALA A 133 12.15 5.58 22.13
C ALA A 133 11.39 6.89 21.92
N ILE A 134 10.52 7.27 22.86
CA ILE A 134 9.81 8.56 22.84
C ILE A 134 10.81 9.73 22.88
N GLU A 135 11.80 9.68 23.77
CA GLU A 135 12.85 10.72 23.81
C GLU A 135 13.59 10.86 22.47
N ALA A 136 13.90 9.74 21.80
CA ALA A 136 14.52 9.78 20.48
C ALA A 136 13.61 10.38 19.40
N ILE A 137 12.29 10.19 19.52
CA ILE A 137 11.30 10.82 18.63
C ILE A 137 11.23 12.32 18.91
N ASP A 138 11.16 12.73 20.18
CA ASP A 138 11.08 14.14 20.58
C ASP A 138 12.32 14.93 20.10
N VAL A 139 13.51 14.32 20.13
CA VAL A 139 14.73 14.92 19.55
C VAL A 139 14.59 15.19 18.05
N GLN A 140 13.89 14.33 17.30
CA GLN A 140 13.65 14.54 15.88
C GLN A 140 12.48 15.50 15.64
N LEU A 141 11.42 15.46 16.45
CA LEU A 141 10.32 16.42 16.38
C LEU A 141 10.77 17.84 16.74
N ALA A 142 11.77 18.00 17.61
CA ALA A 142 12.39 19.31 17.86
C ALA A 142 13.08 19.89 16.61
N LYS A 143 13.60 19.05 15.72
CA LYS A 143 14.19 19.46 14.44
C LYS A 143 13.14 19.63 13.33
N TYR A 144 12.10 18.81 13.37
CA TYR A 144 11.02 18.74 12.38
C TYR A 144 9.66 18.85 13.09
N PRO A 145 9.29 20.03 13.60
CA PRO A 145 8.07 20.21 14.36
C PRO A 145 6.84 19.89 13.51
N GLY A 146 5.86 19.21 14.12
CA GLY A 146 4.63 18.84 13.44
C GLY A 146 4.78 17.72 12.40
N ASN A 147 5.88 16.96 12.36
CA ASN A 147 5.99 15.82 11.46
C ASN A 147 4.99 14.71 11.83
N LEU A 148 4.10 14.37 10.88
CA LEU A 148 3.04 13.38 11.10
C LEU A 148 3.58 12.00 11.50
N ASP A 149 4.61 11.51 10.81
CA ASP A 149 5.15 10.17 11.05
C ASP A 149 5.71 10.02 12.48
N GLY A 150 6.40 11.05 12.97
CA GLY A 150 6.94 11.10 14.34
C GLY A 150 5.85 11.16 15.39
N LEU A 151 4.86 12.04 15.20
CA LEU A 151 3.74 12.18 16.13
C LEU A 151 2.90 10.90 16.18
N MET A 152 2.60 10.30 15.03
CA MET A 152 1.89 9.02 14.98
C MET A 152 2.71 7.89 15.61
N LEU A 153 4.02 7.84 15.39
CA LEU A 153 4.89 6.85 16.04
C LEU A 153 4.93 7.03 17.57
N LYS A 154 5.02 8.27 18.05
CA LYS A 154 4.98 8.59 19.48
C LYS A 154 3.65 8.14 20.10
N ALA A 155 2.53 8.57 19.53
CA ALA A 155 1.19 8.17 19.98
C ALA A 155 1.01 6.64 19.98
N THR A 156 1.58 5.95 18.99
CA THR A 156 1.55 4.48 18.92
C THR A 156 2.32 3.83 20.06
N ILE A 157 3.49 4.35 20.42
CA ILE A 157 4.26 3.82 21.57
C ILE A 157 3.52 4.10 22.88
N GLU A 158 2.95 5.29 23.03
CA GLU A 158 2.16 5.68 24.22
C GLU A 158 0.95 4.75 24.41
N ALA A 159 0.14 4.54 23.36
CA ALA A 159 -1.03 3.68 23.43
C ALA A 159 -0.67 2.19 23.52
N GLU A 160 0.07 1.65 22.55
CA GLU A 160 0.24 0.19 22.40
C GLU A 160 1.31 -0.40 23.31
N ASN A 161 2.33 0.38 23.69
CA ASN A 161 3.48 -0.13 24.46
C ASN A 161 3.48 0.33 25.92
N LEU A 162 3.03 1.54 26.20
CA LEU A 162 2.91 2.06 27.58
C LEU A 162 1.51 1.88 28.15
N GLY A 163 0.49 1.63 27.33
CA GLY A 163 -0.90 1.54 27.77
C GLY A 163 -1.50 2.89 28.16
N ASP A 164 -0.83 4.00 27.84
CA ASP A 164 -1.27 5.34 28.18
C ASP A 164 -2.07 5.95 27.03
N LEU A 165 -3.36 5.61 27.00
CA LEU A 165 -4.28 6.15 26.00
C LEU A 165 -4.49 7.66 26.14
N SER A 166 -4.30 8.21 27.34
CA SER A 166 -4.47 9.65 27.59
C SER A 166 -3.33 10.47 26.97
N ALA A 167 -2.09 10.00 27.12
CA ALA A 167 -0.93 10.58 26.45
C ALA A 167 -1.05 10.46 24.93
N ALA A 168 -1.43 9.27 24.43
CA ALA A 168 -1.65 9.08 23.00
C ALA A 168 -2.72 10.03 22.44
N ALA A 169 -3.82 10.24 23.15
CA ALA A 169 -4.86 11.18 22.77
C ALA A 169 -4.34 12.63 22.70
N ALA A 170 -3.47 13.04 23.63
CA ALA A 170 -2.84 14.35 23.60
C ALA A 170 -1.92 14.51 22.36
N THR A 171 -1.11 13.49 22.05
CA THR A 171 -0.25 13.48 20.84
C THR A 171 -1.07 13.48 19.55
N ILE A 172 -2.22 12.81 19.52
CA ILE A 172 -3.18 12.88 18.40
C ILE A 172 -3.74 14.31 18.27
N GLN A 173 -4.11 14.96 19.38
CA GLN A 173 -4.60 16.34 19.34
C GLN A 173 -3.53 17.33 18.83
N GLU A 174 -2.26 17.14 19.20
CA GLU A 174 -1.13 17.88 18.65
C GLU A 174 -1.03 17.69 17.13
N THR A 175 -1.20 16.46 16.65
CA THR A 175 -1.20 16.13 15.21
C THR A 175 -2.26 16.91 14.44
N LEU A 176 -3.41 17.18 15.07
CA LEU A 176 -4.55 17.90 14.49
C LEU A 176 -4.48 19.43 14.66
N SER A 177 -3.44 19.95 15.32
CA SER A 177 -3.33 21.39 15.60
C SER A 177 -2.94 22.21 14.36
N ASP A 178 -2.31 21.60 13.36
CA ASP A 178 -1.95 22.25 12.08
C ASP A 178 -3.13 22.27 11.10
N GLN A 179 -3.77 23.44 10.96
CA GLN A 179 -4.91 23.63 10.06
C GLN A 179 -4.57 23.43 8.58
N GLY A 180 -3.31 23.65 8.16
CA GLY A 180 -2.92 23.55 6.76
C GLY A 180 -2.94 22.12 6.20
N GLN A 181 -2.75 21.12 7.07
CA GLN A 181 -2.72 19.71 6.71
C GLN A 181 -3.84 18.89 7.36
N LEU A 182 -4.78 19.55 8.03
CA LEU A 182 -5.85 18.92 8.78
C LEU A 182 -6.65 17.92 7.94
N ASN A 183 -6.94 18.26 6.68
CA ASN A 183 -7.67 17.39 5.76
C ASN A 183 -6.98 16.05 5.49
N TYR A 184 -5.65 16.00 5.55
CA TYR A 184 -4.92 14.76 5.37
C TYR A 184 -4.74 14.02 6.70
N ARG A 185 -4.42 14.75 7.77
CA ARG A 185 -4.05 14.17 9.07
C ARG A 185 -5.24 13.66 9.87
N LEU A 186 -6.36 14.38 9.84
CA LEU A 186 -7.56 14.06 10.59
C LEU A 186 -8.06 12.62 10.40
N PRO A 187 -8.30 12.14 9.18
CA PRO A 187 -8.82 10.79 9.00
C PRO A 187 -7.81 9.73 9.40
N VAL A 188 -6.50 9.97 9.23
CA VAL A 188 -5.45 9.02 9.62
C VAL A 188 -5.38 8.91 11.15
N ALA A 189 -5.27 10.04 11.83
CA ALA A 189 -5.09 10.11 13.27
C ALA A 189 -6.34 9.62 14.02
N LEU A 190 -7.54 10.07 13.64
CA LEU A 190 -8.78 9.67 14.29
C LEU A 190 -9.14 8.20 14.02
N ASN A 191 -8.84 7.65 12.83
CA ASN A 191 -9.07 6.22 12.60
C ASN A 191 -8.22 5.34 13.51
N LYS A 192 -6.96 5.76 13.77
CA LYS A 192 -6.06 5.05 14.68
C LYS A 192 -6.50 5.21 16.13
N MET A 193 -6.95 6.41 16.53
CA MET A 193 -7.53 6.64 17.85
C MET A 193 -8.78 5.76 18.09
N ALA A 194 -9.68 5.66 17.12
CA ALA A 194 -10.84 4.78 17.20
C ALA A 194 -10.45 3.30 17.33
N GLU A 195 -9.39 2.87 16.64
CA GLU A 195 -8.84 1.52 16.81
C GLU A 195 -8.33 1.30 18.24
N TRP A 196 -7.59 2.24 18.83
CA TRP A 196 -7.11 2.12 20.21
C TRP A 196 -8.25 2.14 21.23
N GLN A 197 -9.27 2.97 21.03
CA GLN A 197 -10.46 2.98 21.88
C GLN A 197 -11.16 1.62 21.90
N LEU A 198 -11.24 0.93 20.75
CA LEU A 198 -11.82 -0.42 20.67
C LEU A 198 -10.90 -1.50 21.25
N THR A 199 -9.62 -1.49 20.88
CA THR A 199 -8.69 -2.59 21.15
C THR A 199 -8.03 -2.52 22.53
N ILE A 200 -7.81 -1.32 23.04
CA ILE A 200 -7.10 -1.09 24.32
C ILE A 200 -8.11 -0.73 25.43
N ALA A 201 -9.02 0.22 25.17
CA ALA A 201 -9.99 0.65 26.18
C ALA A 201 -11.27 -0.19 26.20
N GLY A 202 -11.61 -0.89 25.11
CA GLY A 202 -12.90 -1.58 24.97
C GLY A 202 -14.10 -0.63 24.93
N ASP A 203 -13.88 0.65 24.65
CA ASP A 203 -14.91 1.69 24.67
C ASP A 203 -15.48 1.91 23.25
N SER A 204 -16.53 1.15 22.92
CA SER A 204 -17.20 1.24 21.62
C SER A 204 -17.87 2.60 21.40
N ASP A 205 -18.39 3.22 22.46
CA ASP A 205 -19.02 4.54 22.41
C ASP A 205 -18.03 5.66 22.07
N ALA A 206 -16.83 5.64 22.67
CA ALA A 206 -15.78 6.59 22.33
C ALA A 206 -15.33 6.42 20.88
N ALA A 207 -15.15 5.17 20.43
CA ALA A 207 -14.82 4.87 19.04
C ALA A 207 -15.88 5.36 18.05
N ARG A 208 -17.18 5.17 18.36
CA ARG A 208 -18.30 5.69 17.56
C ARG A 208 -18.21 7.21 17.42
N ARG A 209 -18.02 7.94 18.53
CA ARG A 209 -17.89 9.40 18.52
C ARG A 209 -16.71 9.85 17.66
N THR A 210 -15.55 9.19 17.80
CA THR A 210 -14.35 9.50 17.02
C THR A 210 -14.53 9.22 15.52
N LEU A 211 -15.18 8.11 15.14
CA LEU A 211 -15.52 7.82 13.73
C LEU A 211 -16.55 8.83 13.17
N GLN A 212 -17.51 9.26 13.98
CA GLN A 212 -18.49 10.27 13.58
C GLN A 212 -17.84 11.62 13.32
N GLN A 213 -16.80 12.00 14.08
CA GLN A 213 -16.02 13.20 13.83
C GLN A 213 -15.38 13.21 12.43
N ILE A 214 -14.88 12.06 11.95
CA ILE A 214 -14.34 11.94 10.59
C ILE A 214 -15.41 12.26 9.54
N ARG A 215 -16.62 11.69 9.71
CA ARG A 215 -17.75 11.93 8.79
C ARG A 215 -18.15 13.40 8.75
N THR A 216 -18.22 14.06 9.91
CA THR A 216 -18.60 15.48 10.00
C THR A 216 -17.53 16.41 9.46
N ALA A 217 -16.25 16.09 9.67
CA ALA A 217 -15.15 16.94 9.24
C ALA A 217 -14.89 16.83 7.73
N GLN A 218 -15.18 15.67 7.12
CA GLN A 218 -14.85 15.39 5.72
C GLN A 218 -16.03 14.78 4.97
N PRO A 219 -17.15 15.51 4.84
CA PRO A 219 -18.31 15.01 4.10
C PRO A 219 -17.90 14.69 2.66
N ASN A 220 -18.53 13.67 2.08
CA ASN A 220 -18.32 13.24 0.70
C ASN A 220 -16.89 12.75 0.36
N SER A 221 -16.10 12.39 1.36
CA SER A 221 -14.75 11.84 1.18
C SER A 221 -14.72 10.32 1.31
N GLN A 222 -13.67 9.69 0.77
CA GLN A 222 -13.40 8.27 1.01
C GLN A 222 -13.22 7.96 2.51
N ALA A 223 -12.67 8.89 3.28
CA ALA A 223 -12.50 8.73 4.72
C ALA A 223 -13.85 8.67 5.45
N ALA A 224 -14.82 9.51 5.07
CA ALA A 224 -16.17 9.46 5.61
C ALA A 224 -16.88 8.15 5.23
N GLN A 225 -16.69 7.66 4.01
CA GLN A 225 -17.24 6.39 3.56
C GLN A 225 -16.67 5.21 4.39
N LEU A 226 -15.36 5.19 4.62
CA LEU A 226 -14.71 4.17 5.46
C LEU A 226 -15.20 4.23 6.91
N ALA A 227 -15.31 5.44 7.48
CA ALA A 227 -15.85 5.64 8.82
C ALA A 227 -17.30 5.16 8.93
N ALA A 228 -18.13 5.37 7.91
CA ALA A 228 -19.50 4.86 7.86
C ALA A 228 -19.54 3.32 7.85
N GLN A 229 -18.64 2.64 7.12
CA GLN A 229 -18.55 1.17 7.18
C GLN A 229 -18.19 0.68 8.57
N ARG A 230 -17.20 1.33 9.21
CA ARG A 230 -16.75 0.93 10.55
C ARG A 230 -17.86 1.11 11.58
N LEU A 231 -18.60 2.22 11.53
CA LEU A 231 -19.78 2.43 12.38
C LEU A 231 -20.82 1.32 12.16
N ALA A 232 -21.16 1.02 10.91
CA ALA A 232 -22.10 -0.06 10.61
C ALA A 232 -21.63 -1.43 11.13
N SER A 233 -20.33 -1.72 11.08
CA SER A 233 -19.76 -2.96 11.62
C SER A 233 -19.76 -3.04 13.14
N LEU A 234 -19.66 -1.91 13.85
CA LEU A 234 -19.73 -1.89 15.31
C LEU A 234 -21.16 -2.22 15.77
N ASP A 235 -22.14 -1.58 15.14
CA ASP A 235 -23.55 -1.81 15.44
C ASP A 235 -23.97 -3.25 15.14
N SER A 236 -23.49 -3.84 14.04
CA SER A 236 -23.80 -5.23 13.72
C SER A 236 -23.12 -6.24 14.66
N SER A 237 -21.94 -5.91 15.20
CA SER A 237 -21.26 -6.74 16.20
C SER A 237 -22.05 -6.77 17.51
N GLU A 238 -22.49 -5.61 18.00
CA GLU A 238 -23.29 -5.51 19.23
C GLU A 238 -24.67 -6.18 19.08
N GLU A 239 -25.31 -6.06 17.91
CA GLU A 239 -26.54 -6.79 17.59
C GLU A 239 -26.29 -8.31 17.61
N SER A 240 -25.15 -8.78 17.09
CA SER A 240 -24.80 -10.20 17.11
C SER A 240 -24.56 -10.71 18.54
N GLU A 241 -23.88 -9.94 19.38
CA GLU A 241 -23.65 -10.28 20.79
C GLU A 241 -24.96 -10.35 21.57
N SER A 242 -25.85 -9.36 21.41
CA SER A 242 -27.18 -9.38 22.03
C SER A 242 -28.04 -10.55 21.55
N ALA A 243 -27.99 -10.90 20.25
CA ALA A 243 -28.69 -12.06 19.70
C ALA A 243 -28.17 -13.40 20.24
N VAL A 244 -26.85 -13.52 20.48
CA VAL A 244 -26.28 -14.73 21.11
C VAL A 244 -26.77 -14.89 22.56
N VAL A 245 -26.88 -13.80 23.31
CA VAL A 245 -27.43 -13.81 24.67
C VAL A 245 -28.90 -14.27 24.65
N ASP A 246 -29.73 -13.68 23.78
CA ASP A 246 -31.15 -14.05 23.61
C ASP A 246 -31.32 -15.52 23.14
N PHE A 247 -30.45 -15.98 22.23
CA PHE A 247 -30.45 -17.36 21.77
C PHE A 247 -30.11 -18.33 22.90
N ASN A 248 -29.12 -18.00 23.75
CA ASN A 248 -28.72 -18.86 24.86
C ASN A 248 -29.83 -18.98 25.93
N GLU A 249 -30.53 -17.87 26.21
CA GLU A 249 -31.72 -17.87 27.09
C GLU A 249 -32.88 -18.68 26.49
N SER A 250 -33.11 -18.57 25.17
CA SER A 250 -34.11 -19.36 24.46
C SER A 250 -33.77 -20.86 24.46
N TYR A 251 -32.49 -21.21 24.31
CA TYR A 251 -32.04 -22.59 24.35
C TYR A 251 -32.23 -23.22 25.74
N GLN A 252 -31.95 -22.47 26.81
CA GLN A 252 -32.22 -22.93 28.18
C GLN A 252 -33.70 -23.25 28.38
N LYS A 253 -34.61 -22.41 27.89
CA LYS A 253 -36.07 -22.67 27.93
C LYS A 253 -36.49 -23.89 27.12
N LEU A 254 -35.92 -24.09 25.92
CA LEU A 254 -36.20 -25.25 25.09
C LEU A 254 -35.72 -26.55 25.74
N VAL A 255 -34.56 -26.52 26.42
CA VAL A 255 -34.03 -27.67 27.19
C VAL A 255 -34.95 -28.00 28.39
N GLU A 256 -35.47 -26.98 29.09
CA GLU A 256 -36.44 -27.17 30.17
C GLU A 256 -37.78 -27.75 29.66
N GLU A 257 -38.27 -27.27 28.51
CA GLU A 257 -39.52 -27.77 27.91
C GLU A 257 -39.38 -29.21 27.38
N SER A 258 -38.24 -29.54 26.77
CA SER A 258 -37.97 -30.89 26.26
C SER A 258 -37.72 -31.89 27.38
N ALA A 259 -37.13 -31.48 28.51
CA ALA A 259 -37.07 -32.30 29.73
C ALA A 259 -38.46 -32.63 30.32
N GLN A 260 -39.50 -31.87 29.96
CA GLN A 260 -40.88 -32.08 30.42
C GLN A 260 -41.72 -32.98 29.52
N LYS A 261 -41.27 -33.23 28.28
CA LYS A 261 -42.02 -33.99 27.25
C LYS A 261 -41.17 -35.15 26.73
N ASP A 262 -40.75 -36.02 27.64
CA ASP A 262 -39.92 -37.19 27.34
C ASP A 262 -40.80 -38.42 27.05
N ASP A 263 -41.60 -38.37 25.99
CA ASP A 263 -42.36 -39.53 25.48
C ASP A 263 -42.23 -39.61 23.96
N PHE A 264 -41.10 -40.16 23.50
CA PHE A 264 -40.73 -40.25 22.08
C PHE A 264 -41.03 -41.66 21.53
N THR A 265 -42.20 -41.83 20.91
CA THR A 265 -42.59 -43.07 20.19
C THR A 265 -43.09 -42.78 18.77
N SER A 266 -42.26 -42.19 17.91
CA SER A 266 -42.55 -42.18 16.45
C SER A 266 -41.30 -42.07 15.57
N PRO A 267 -41.27 -42.66 14.36
CA PRO A 267 -40.11 -42.63 13.47
C PRO A 267 -39.87 -41.23 12.90
N LEU A 268 -38.60 -40.88 12.73
CA LEU A 268 -38.10 -39.60 12.20
C LEU A 268 -38.50 -39.37 10.73
N GLU A 269 -39.62 -38.68 10.49
CA GLU A 269 -39.87 -37.97 9.24
C GLU A 269 -39.13 -36.61 9.28
N LEU A 270 -38.46 -36.20 8.20
CA LEU A 270 -37.96 -34.82 8.10
C LEU A 270 -39.18 -33.87 8.11
N PRO A 271 -39.38 -33.04 9.15
CA PRO A 271 -40.63 -32.31 9.30
C PRO A 271 -40.71 -31.13 8.31
N LYS A 272 -41.91 -30.86 7.78
CA LYS A 272 -42.29 -29.55 7.17
C LYS A 272 -41.89 -28.35 8.04
N ALA A 273 -41.67 -28.56 9.34
CA ALA A 273 -41.14 -27.53 10.25
C ALA A 273 -39.72 -27.05 9.86
N ILE A 274 -38.89 -27.85 9.18
CA ILE A 274 -37.54 -27.43 8.74
C ILE A 274 -37.63 -26.40 7.60
N GLU A 275 -38.50 -26.60 6.61
CA GLU A 275 -38.71 -25.66 5.51
C GLU A 275 -39.38 -24.35 6.00
N LEU A 276 -40.34 -24.46 6.91
CA LEU A 276 -40.96 -23.30 7.55
C LEU A 276 -39.94 -22.49 8.39
N ASN A 277 -39.03 -23.17 9.08
CA ASN A 277 -37.95 -22.54 9.85
C ASN A 277 -36.94 -21.83 8.92
N GLN A 278 -36.65 -22.37 7.74
CA GLN A 278 -35.78 -21.69 6.75
C GLN A 278 -36.40 -20.39 6.23
N GLN A 279 -37.69 -20.40 5.88
CA GLN A 279 -38.39 -19.19 5.44
C GLN A 279 -38.47 -18.13 6.54
N GLN A 280 -38.76 -18.56 7.78
CA GLN A 280 -38.76 -17.65 8.94
C GLN A 280 -37.37 -17.07 9.23
N ALA A 281 -36.31 -17.88 9.07
CA ALA A 281 -34.93 -17.42 9.21
C ALA A 281 -34.55 -16.41 8.12
N HIS A 282 -34.97 -16.65 6.87
CA HIS A 282 -34.75 -15.71 5.77
C HIS A 282 -35.49 -14.39 5.99
N GLU A 283 -36.76 -14.43 6.39
CA GLU A 283 -37.54 -13.23 6.72
C GLU A 283 -36.90 -12.44 7.87
N LYS A 284 -36.46 -13.13 8.93
CA LYS A 284 -35.74 -12.49 10.04
C LYS A 284 -34.45 -11.83 9.57
N ALA A 285 -33.65 -12.52 8.76
CA ALA A 285 -32.41 -11.97 8.19
C ALA A 285 -32.69 -10.75 7.31
N PHE A 286 -33.76 -10.79 6.53
CA PHE A 286 -34.21 -9.67 5.70
C PHE A 286 -34.61 -8.45 6.52
N GLN A 287 -35.43 -8.64 7.57
CA GLN A 287 -35.83 -7.55 8.46
C GLN A 287 -34.65 -6.95 9.23
N THR A 288 -33.74 -7.78 9.73
CA THR A 288 -32.49 -7.32 10.36
C THR A 288 -31.64 -6.51 9.38
N CYS A 289 -31.46 -7.00 8.15
CA CYS A 289 -30.68 -6.29 7.14
C CYS A 289 -31.33 -4.95 6.75
N LEU A 290 -32.66 -4.90 6.61
CA LEU A 290 -33.41 -3.65 6.40
C LEU A 290 -33.15 -2.64 7.51
N SER A 291 -33.29 -3.06 8.77
CA SER A 291 -33.03 -2.19 9.93
C SER A 291 -31.60 -1.64 9.90
N ARG A 292 -30.60 -2.47 9.59
CA ARG A 292 -29.20 -2.04 9.45
C ARG A 292 -28.97 -1.03 8.32
N VAL A 293 -29.73 -1.11 7.23
CA VAL A 293 -29.67 -0.14 6.13
C VAL A 293 -30.38 1.16 6.51
N GLU A 294 -31.44 1.10 7.31
CA GLU A 294 -32.12 2.28 7.84
C GLU A 294 -31.22 3.05 8.83
N THR A 295 -30.52 2.34 9.71
CA THR A 295 -29.59 2.97 10.67
C THR A 295 -28.30 3.45 10.01
N HIS A 296 -27.77 2.68 9.04
CA HIS A 296 -26.54 3.00 8.31
C HIS A 296 -26.77 3.01 6.81
N PRO A 297 -27.42 4.05 6.27
CA PRO A 297 -27.73 4.13 4.84
C PRO A 297 -26.48 4.23 3.96
N ASP A 298 -25.34 4.64 4.49
CA ASP A 298 -24.10 4.75 3.71
C ASP A 298 -23.24 3.47 3.79
N SER A 299 -23.73 2.42 4.47
CA SER A 299 -23.02 1.14 4.57
C SER A 299 -23.05 0.38 3.24
N ILE A 300 -21.88 0.11 2.66
CA ILE A 300 -21.73 -0.67 1.44
C ILE A 300 -22.12 -2.10 1.75
N ASN A 301 -21.56 -2.67 2.83
CA ASN A 301 -21.79 -4.06 3.18
C ASN A 301 -23.27 -4.35 3.43
N ASN A 302 -23.97 -3.48 4.18
CA ASN A 302 -25.39 -3.69 4.47
C ASN A 302 -26.22 -3.62 3.18
N ARG A 303 -25.87 -2.74 2.24
CA ARG A 303 -26.60 -2.63 0.96
C ARG A 303 -26.31 -3.78 0.01
N GLU A 304 -25.07 -4.27 -0.05
CA GLU A 304 -24.72 -5.45 -0.83
C GLU A 304 -25.41 -6.71 -0.28
N GLU A 305 -25.46 -6.86 1.04
CA GLU A 305 -26.19 -7.92 1.73
C GLU A 305 -27.70 -7.84 1.43
N LEU A 306 -28.29 -6.64 1.55
CA LEU A 306 -29.70 -6.42 1.24
C LEU A 306 -30.01 -6.74 -0.24
N ALA A 307 -29.13 -6.32 -1.15
CA ALA A 307 -29.27 -6.66 -2.58
C ALA A 307 -29.19 -8.16 -2.83
N ALA A 308 -28.34 -8.89 -2.09
CA ALA A 308 -28.25 -10.34 -2.19
C ALA A 308 -29.54 -11.02 -1.68
N LEU A 309 -30.11 -10.54 -0.57
CA LEU A 309 -31.37 -11.05 -0.02
C LEU A 309 -32.55 -10.83 -0.97
N TYR A 310 -32.64 -9.67 -1.64
CA TYR A 310 -33.63 -9.42 -2.70
C TYR A 310 -33.53 -10.42 -3.87
N LEU A 311 -32.32 -10.89 -4.19
CA LEU A 311 -32.08 -11.87 -5.26
C LEU A 311 -32.30 -13.33 -4.83
N GLY A 312 -32.35 -13.60 -3.52
CA GLY A 312 -32.45 -14.94 -2.93
C GLY A 312 -33.82 -15.57 -3.15
N GLU A 313 -34.77 -15.33 -2.24
CA GLU A 313 -36.07 -16.01 -2.24
C GLU A 313 -37.16 -15.26 -3.03
N GLY A 314 -37.13 -13.92 -3.04
CA GLY A 314 -38.16 -13.08 -3.65
C GLY A 314 -38.01 -12.83 -5.15
N LYS A 315 -36.82 -13.08 -5.73
CA LYS A 315 -36.46 -12.72 -7.12
C LYS A 315 -36.94 -11.31 -7.48
N GLU A 316 -36.60 -10.32 -6.67
CA GLU A 316 -36.90 -8.92 -6.95
C GLU A 316 -35.66 -8.21 -7.51
N PRO A 317 -35.26 -8.46 -8.77
CA PRO A 317 -34.07 -7.87 -9.35
C PRO A 317 -34.14 -6.34 -9.36
N ALA A 318 -35.33 -5.77 -9.52
CA ALA A 318 -35.54 -4.33 -9.49
C ALA A 318 -35.15 -3.69 -8.14
N MET A 319 -35.43 -4.35 -7.01
CA MET A 319 -35.06 -3.83 -5.69
C MET A 319 -33.57 -3.99 -5.43
N ALA A 320 -32.96 -5.09 -5.87
CA ALA A 320 -31.51 -5.27 -5.83
C ALA A 320 -30.77 -4.22 -6.68
N LEU A 321 -31.28 -3.92 -7.88
CA LEU A 321 -30.71 -2.89 -8.76
C LEU A 321 -30.71 -1.51 -8.09
N LYS A 322 -31.81 -1.12 -7.44
CA LYS A 322 -31.89 0.15 -6.68
C LYS A 322 -30.79 0.28 -5.61
N GLN A 323 -30.42 -0.82 -4.96
CA GLN A 323 -29.33 -0.78 -3.97
C GLN A 323 -27.98 -0.47 -4.63
N TYR A 324 -27.66 -1.12 -5.75
CA TYR A 324 -26.41 -0.84 -6.47
C TYR A 324 -26.39 0.54 -7.13
N GLU A 325 -27.52 1.03 -7.62
CA GLU A 325 -27.66 2.41 -8.12
C GLU A 325 -27.38 3.44 -7.02
N TYR A 326 -27.89 3.19 -5.80
CA TYR A 326 -27.56 4.01 -4.64
C TYR A 326 -26.06 3.98 -4.33
N LEU A 327 -25.42 2.80 -4.36
CA LEU A 327 -23.98 2.66 -4.14
C LEU A 327 -23.15 3.41 -5.17
N LEU A 328 -23.57 3.43 -6.44
CA LEU A 328 -22.90 4.19 -7.51
C LEU A 328 -22.97 5.70 -7.29
N ALA A 329 -24.06 6.19 -6.70
CA ALA A 329 -24.26 7.59 -6.34
C ALA A 329 -23.52 8.00 -5.06
N LEU A 330 -23.05 7.04 -4.25
CA LEU A 330 -22.40 7.33 -2.97
C LEU A 330 -21.06 8.05 -3.18
N PRO A 331 -20.83 9.17 -2.48
CA PRO A 331 -19.57 9.91 -2.58
C PRO A 331 -18.42 9.17 -1.88
N GLY A 332 -17.18 9.42 -2.33
CA GLY A 332 -15.98 8.77 -1.75
C GLY A 332 -15.74 7.33 -2.22
N THR A 333 -16.57 6.80 -3.11
CA THR A 333 -16.42 5.45 -3.68
C THR A 333 -15.32 5.40 -4.75
N THR A 334 -14.56 4.31 -4.75
CA THR A 334 -13.44 4.10 -5.66
C THR A 334 -13.89 3.63 -7.04
N ILE A 335 -13.06 3.87 -8.07
CA ILE A 335 -13.31 3.36 -9.44
C ILE A 335 -13.45 1.83 -9.44
N HIS A 336 -12.65 1.14 -8.63
CA HIS A 336 -12.72 -0.31 -8.48
C HIS A 336 -14.09 -0.76 -7.94
N GLN A 337 -14.59 -0.13 -6.88
CA GLN A 337 -15.92 -0.42 -6.32
C GLN A 337 -17.03 -0.17 -7.35
N LYS A 338 -17.04 1.00 -8.00
CA LYS A 338 -18.03 1.32 -9.03
C LYS A 338 -18.04 0.30 -10.16
N THR A 339 -16.86 -0.14 -10.58
CA THR A 339 -16.72 -1.17 -11.61
C THR A 339 -17.25 -2.53 -11.15
N ALA A 340 -16.99 -2.93 -9.90
CA ALA A 340 -17.54 -4.15 -9.33
C ALA A 340 -19.07 -4.12 -9.30
N TRP A 341 -19.67 -3.00 -8.90
CA TRP A 341 -21.12 -2.82 -8.85
C TRP A 341 -21.77 -2.79 -10.24
N LEU A 342 -21.17 -2.10 -11.21
CA LEU A 342 -21.66 -2.13 -12.60
C LEU A 342 -21.62 -3.54 -13.19
N ASN A 343 -20.60 -4.35 -12.87
CA ASN A 343 -20.59 -5.75 -13.26
C ASN A 343 -21.71 -6.56 -12.59
N LYS A 344 -21.98 -6.31 -11.30
CA LYS A 344 -23.11 -6.93 -10.58
C LYS A 344 -24.46 -6.54 -11.19
N ILE A 345 -24.65 -5.27 -11.53
CA ILE A 345 -25.84 -4.77 -12.23
C ILE A 345 -26.03 -5.51 -13.56
N ALA A 346 -24.97 -5.60 -14.38
CA ALA A 346 -25.02 -6.33 -15.65
C ALA A 346 -25.36 -7.83 -15.47
N ASP A 347 -24.83 -8.47 -14.41
CA ASP A 347 -25.17 -9.86 -14.08
C ASP A 347 -26.64 -10.02 -13.66
N ILE A 348 -27.17 -9.06 -12.90
CA ILE A 348 -28.58 -9.06 -12.48
C ILE A 348 -29.49 -8.87 -13.69
N GLN A 349 -29.21 -7.87 -14.54
CA GLN A 349 -29.94 -7.59 -15.78
C GLN A 349 -29.94 -8.80 -16.73
N LEU A 350 -28.80 -9.48 -16.87
CA LEU A 350 -28.69 -10.70 -17.68
C LEU A 350 -29.59 -11.82 -17.14
N LYS A 351 -29.64 -12.01 -15.81
CA LYS A 351 -30.46 -13.04 -15.16
C LYS A 351 -31.95 -12.69 -15.16
N SER A 352 -32.31 -11.41 -15.09
CA SER A 352 -33.71 -10.96 -15.16
C SER A 352 -34.28 -10.95 -16.58
N GLY A 353 -33.44 -11.15 -17.61
CA GLY A 353 -33.87 -11.21 -19.00
C GLY A 353 -34.00 -9.85 -19.67
N GLU A 354 -33.22 -8.86 -19.22
CA GLU A 354 -33.17 -7.52 -19.81
C GLU A 354 -32.65 -7.52 -21.26
N SER A 355 -32.91 -6.41 -21.95
CA SER A 355 -32.48 -6.23 -23.34
C SER A 355 -30.96 -6.15 -23.49
N TYR A 356 -30.47 -6.49 -24.68
CA TYR A 356 -29.06 -6.29 -25.05
C TYR A 356 -28.62 -4.84 -24.85
N GLU A 357 -29.47 -3.88 -25.22
CA GLU A 357 -29.16 -2.44 -25.13
C GLU A 357 -28.97 -2.00 -23.68
N THR A 358 -29.83 -2.46 -22.77
CA THR A 358 -29.74 -2.16 -21.33
C THR A 358 -28.42 -2.66 -20.73
N ILE A 359 -28.03 -3.90 -21.04
CA ILE A 359 -26.82 -4.51 -20.49
C ILE A 359 -25.57 -3.89 -21.15
N SER A 360 -25.59 -3.64 -22.46
CA SER A 360 -24.49 -2.96 -23.16
C SER A 360 -24.24 -1.58 -22.58
N SER A 361 -25.30 -0.79 -22.36
CA SER A 361 -25.18 0.54 -21.76
C SER A 361 -24.55 0.49 -20.37
N THR A 362 -24.90 -0.51 -19.54
CA THR A 362 -24.27 -0.70 -18.22
C THR A 362 -22.78 -1.01 -18.34
N LEU A 363 -22.39 -1.88 -19.28
CA LEU A 363 -20.98 -2.22 -19.51
C LEU A 363 -20.19 -1.05 -20.12
N GLU A 364 -20.82 -0.22 -20.95
CA GLU A 364 -20.24 1.01 -21.49
C GLU A 364 -19.92 2.03 -20.39
N GLN A 365 -20.74 2.10 -19.33
CA GLN A 365 -20.40 2.93 -18.16
C GLN A 365 -19.08 2.49 -17.51
N ILE A 366 -18.75 1.19 -17.50
CA ILE A 366 -17.45 0.71 -17.00
C ILE A 366 -16.31 1.25 -17.87
N ILE A 367 -16.49 1.24 -19.20
CA ILE A 367 -15.51 1.77 -20.15
C ILE A 367 -15.34 3.28 -19.92
N ALA A 368 -16.43 4.00 -19.65
CA ALA A 368 -16.41 5.44 -19.40
C ALA A 368 -15.70 5.83 -18.08
N LEU A 369 -15.68 4.95 -17.06
CA LEU A 369 -14.99 5.22 -15.79
C LEU A 369 -13.48 5.35 -15.95
N ASP A 370 -12.85 4.41 -16.69
CA ASP A 370 -11.43 4.48 -17.04
C ASP A 370 -11.16 3.71 -18.34
N PRO A 371 -11.13 4.39 -19.50
CA PRO A 371 -10.98 3.76 -20.80
C PRO A 371 -9.65 3.00 -20.98
N ARG A 372 -8.63 3.28 -20.17
CA ARG A 372 -7.29 2.68 -20.31
C ARG A 372 -7.04 1.54 -19.33
N ALA A 373 -7.94 1.33 -18.37
CA ALA A 373 -7.77 0.29 -17.37
C ALA A 373 -8.22 -1.10 -17.87
N ALA A 374 -7.65 -2.14 -17.25
CA ALA A 374 -8.01 -3.54 -17.54
C ALA A 374 -9.53 -3.83 -17.47
N PRO A 375 -10.33 -3.22 -16.57
CA PRO A 375 -11.77 -3.45 -16.57
C PRO A 375 -12.51 -2.92 -17.80
N ALA A 376 -12.03 -1.86 -18.45
CA ALA A 376 -12.63 -1.37 -19.70
C ALA A 376 -12.44 -2.38 -20.84
N ALA A 377 -11.23 -2.94 -20.97
CA ALA A 377 -10.97 -4.00 -21.95
C ALA A 377 -11.85 -5.25 -21.69
N ARG A 378 -12.03 -5.63 -20.43
CA ARG A 378 -12.93 -6.73 -20.04
C ARG A 378 -14.40 -6.44 -20.35
N ALA A 379 -14.87 -5.22 -20.08
CA ALA A 379 -16.23 -4.81 -20.39
C ALA A 379 -16.47 -4.82 -21.90
N GLN A 380 -15.53 -4.32 -22.70
CA GLN A 380 -15.62 -4.35 -24.16
C GLN A 380 -15.62 -5.78 -24.72
N GLN A 381 -14.80 -6.66 -24.14
CA GLN A 381 -14.83 -8.08 -24.46
C GLN A 381 -16.20 -8.68 -24.10
N ARG A 382 -16.76 -8.39 -22.93
CA ARG A 382 -18.07 -8.91 -22.52
C ARG A 382 -19.20 -8.43 -23.42
N ILE A 383 -19.19 -7.17 -23.87
CA ILE A 383 -20.16 -6.63 -24.83
C ILE A 383 -20.16 -7.46 -26.13
N SER A 384 -18.99 -7.85 -26.65
CA SER A 384 -18.92 -8.64 -27.89
C SER A 384 -19.47 -10.07 -27.72
N TYR A 385 -19.37 -10.66 -26.53
CA TYR A 385 -19.91 -11.99 -26.21
C TYR A 385 -21.34 -11.98 -25.66
N LEU A 386 -21.89 -10.81 -25.33
CA LEU A 386 -23.22 -10.65 -24.73
C LEU A 386 -24.36 -11.34 -25.51
N PRO A 387 -24.40 -11.38 -26.87
CA PRO A 387 -25.43 -12.12 -27.61
C PRO A 387 -25.40 -13.64 -27.36
N ILE A 388 -24.25 -14.20 -26.99
CA ILE A 388 -24.11 -15.61 -26.62
C ILE A 388 -24.59 -15.81 -25.18
N GLU A 389 -24.20 -14.91 -24.26
CA GLU A 389 -24.66 -14.93 -22.87
C GLU A 389 -26.20 -14.87 -22.78
N LEU A 390 -26.83 -13.93 -23.49
CA LEU A 390 -28.30 -13.79 -23.55
C LEU A 390 -29.00 -15.06 -24.06
N ARG A 391 -28.46 -15.68 -25.13
CA ARG A 391 -28.99 -16.96 -25.64
C ARG A 391 -28.88 -18.07 -24.60
N SER A 392 -27.79 -18.10 -23.83
CA SER A 392 -27.58 -19.10 -22.79
C SER A 392 -28.51 -18.89 -21.58
N ALA A 393 -28.72 -17.64 -21.16
CA ALA A 393 -29.63 -17.28 -20.07
C ALA A 393 -31.09 -17.63 -20.41
N ASN A 394 -31.52 -17.30 -21.62
CA ASN A 394 -32.87 -17.61 -22.12
C ASN A 394 -33.17 -19.11 -22.25
N ARG A 395 -32.15 -19.96 -22.49
CA ARG A 395 -32.33 -21.42 -22.47
C ARG A 395 -32.54 -21.96 -21.06
N LYS A 396 -31.94 -21.36 -20.04
CA LYS A 396 -32.10 -21.79 -18.64
C LYS A 396 -33.47 -21.41 -18.08
N THR A 397 -34.03 -20.26 -18.49
CA THR A 397 -35.37 -19.83 -18.07
C THR A 397 -36.48 -20.63 -18.77
N LYS A 398 -36.26 -21.03 -20.02
CA LYS A 398 -37.14 -21.95 -20.75
C LYS A 398 -36.80 -23.41 -20.38
N ARG A 399 -37.16 -23.87 -19.18
CA ARG A 399 -37.18 -25.32 -18.87
C ARG A 399 -37.92 -26.01 -20.02
N LEU A 400 -37.26 -26.93 -20.72
CA LEU A 400 -37.95 -27.82 -21.65
C LEU A 400 -39.06 -28.49 -20.85
N LYS A 401 -40.33 -28.22 -21.20
CA LYS A 401 -41.40 -29.14 -20.89
C LYS A 401 -41.04 -30.42 -21.64
N LEU A 402 -40.46 -31.39 -20.95
CA LEU A 402 -40.50 -32.77 -21.40
C LEU A 402 -42.00 -33.04 -21.58
N GLY A 403 -42.43 -33.17 -22.83
CA GLY A 403 -43.80 -33.60 -23.12
C GLY A 403 -44.03 -34.92 -22.39
N SER A 404 -45.25 -35.10 -21.88
CA SER A 404 -45.73 -36.34 -21.28
C SER A 404 -45.18 -37.54 -22.04
N TYR A 405 -44.18 -38.20 -21.44
CA TYR A 405 -43.73 -39.54 -21.80
C TYR A 405 -44.07 -40.52 -20.67
N ASP A 406 -44.96 -40.12 -19.75
CA ASP A 406 -45.48 -40.98 -18.69
C ASP A 406 -46.69 -41.80 -19.17
N ASP A 407 -47.29 -41.49 -20.33
CA ASP A 407 -48.40 -42.26 -20.89
C ASP A 407 -47.96 -43.49 -21.72
N GLU A 408 -46.69 -43.62 -22.10
CA GLU A 408 -46.18 -44.76 -22.88
C GLU A 408 -45.53 -45.88 -22.03
N LEU A 409 -45.39 -45.69 -20.70
CA LEU A 409 -44.75 -46.69 -19.83
C LEU A 409 -45.68 -47.60 -19.04
N GLY A 410 -47.01 -47.51 -19.24
CA GLY A 410 -47.93 -48.56 -18.80
C GLY A 410 -47.81 -48.97 -17.32
N LEU A 411 -47.57 -48.01 -16.43
CA LEU A 411 -47.58 -48.25 -14.97
C LEU A 411 -48.86 -47.70 -14.35
N ASN A 412 -49.99 -48.25 -14.80
CA ASN A 412 -51.20 -48.31 -13.99
C ASN A 412 -51.28 -49.72 -13.41
N SER A 413 -50.93 -49.85 -12.13
CA SER A 413 -51.41 -50.91 -11.25
C SER A 413 -51.51 -50.40 -9.82
#